data_AF-A0A958KW33-F1
#
_entry.id   AF-A0A958KW33-F1
#
_cell.length_a   1.000
_cell.length_b   1.000
_cell.length_c   1.000
_cell.angle_alpha   90.00
_cell.angle_beta   90.00
_cell.angle_gamma   90.00
#
_symmetry.space_group_name_H-M   'P 1'
#
loop_
_entity.id
_entity.type
_entity.pdbx_description
1 polymer ?
#
loop_
_entity_poly.entity_id
_entity_poly.type
_entity_poly.pdbx_seq_one_letter_code
_entity_poly.pdbx_strand_id
1 'polypeptide(L)'
;MKNLILMALLPLLLVACGVSAVETPQVPNPAIGKLVGQEYYLSEVVYPGGTSFEPKPNDFTFTIKSPTQMFGRTQCYQFEAETLWGESGTLTLSNNKKRAEKCDTALITFEDEMEYIIAGRYIVLRSKKSTWRTATFELVGE
;
A
#
# COMPACT_ATOMS: atom_id res chain seq x y z
N MET A 1 -2.86 -63.62 -38.69
CA MET A 1 -1.40 -63.51 -38.49
C MET A 1 -1.10 -62.09 -38.00
N LYS A 2 -0.54 -61.99 -36.79
CA LYS A 2 0.08 -60.82 -36.12
C LYS A 2 -0.65 -59.47 -36.18
N ASN A 3 -1.40 -59.19 -35.10
CA ASN A 3 -1.78 -57.85 -34.67
C ASN A 3 -0.53 -57.05 -34.27
N LEU A 4 -0.41 -55.84 -34.82
CA LEU A 4 0.65 -54.89 -34.52
C LEU A 4 0.03 -53.49 -34.47
N ILE A 5 -0.48 -53.05 -33.30
CA ILE A 5 -0.79 -51.63 -33.05
C ILE A 5 -0.45 -51.31 -31.58
N LEU A 6 0.67 -50.60 -31.41
CA LEU A 6 0.95 -49.50 -30.49
C LEU A 6 -0.05 -49.31 -29.31
N MET A 7 0.34 -49.71 -28.09
CA MET A 7 -0.20 -49.11 -26.86
C MET A 7 0.71 -47.94 -26.45
N ALA A 8 0.36 -46.75 -26.94
CA ALA A 8 0.74 -45.50 -26.32
C ALA A 8 -0.54 -44.88 -25.76
N LEU A 9 -0.73 -44.94 -24.44
CA LEU A 9 -1.73 -44.12 -23.75
C LEU A 9 -1.04 -43.30 -22.65
N LEU A 10 -0.88 -42.04 -23.03
CA LEU A 10 -0.68 -40.76 -22.35
C LEU A 10 -1.38 -40.60 -20.98
N PRO A 11 -1.17 -39.48 -20.24
CA PRO A 11 -0.36 -39.35 -19.04
C PRO A 11 -1.19 -39.12 -17.76
N LEU A 12 -0.66 -39.49 -16.58
CA LEU A 12 -1.15 -38.93 -15.32
C LEU A 12 -0.65 -37.48 -15.16
N LEU A 13 -1.39 -36.55 -15.76
CA LEU A 13 -1.37 -35.15 -15.39
C LEU A 13 -2.00 -35.02 -14.01
N LEU A 14 -1.16 -34.91 -12.98
CA LEU A 14 -1.54 -34.34 -11.69
C LEU A 14 -1.98 -32.90 -11.94
N VAL A 15 -3.29 -32.70 -12.05
CA VAL A 15 -3.90 -31.37 -11.97
C VAL A 15 -3.71 -30.93 -10.53
N ALA A 16 -2.58 -30.26 -10.27
CA ALA A 16 -2.50 -29.31 -9.18
C ALA A 16 -3.47 -28.17 -9.53
N CYS A 17 -4.75 -28.34 -9.18
CA CYS A 17 -5.65 -27.21 -9.02
C CYS A 17 -5.04 -26.37 -7.91
N GLY A 18 -4.17 -25.43 -8.31
CA GLY A 18 -3.79 -24.32 -7.47
C GLY A 18 -5.09 -23.73 -6.96
N VAL A 19 -5.24 -23.75 -5.65
CA VAL A 19 -6.26 -22.97 -4.96
C VAL A 19 -5.91 -21.54 -5.33
N SER A 20 -6.56 -21.00 -6.36
CA SER A 20 -6.56 -19.56 -6.58
C SER A 20 -7.03 -18.98 -5.27
N ALA A 21 -6.14 -18.28 -4.57
CA ALA A 21 -6.52 -17.50 -3.41
C ALA A 21 -7.70 -16.66 -3.87
N VAL A 22 -8.88 -16.95 -3.32
CA VAL A 22 -10.02 -16.07 -3.50
C VAL A 22 -9.59 -14.79 -2.82
N GLU A 23 -9.19 -13.80 -3.61
CA GLU A 23 -9.07 -12.42 -3.15
C GLU A 23 -10.44 -12.08 -2.59
N THR A 24 -10.55 -12.13 -1.27
CA THR A 24 -11.77 -11.72 -0.58
C THR A 24 -12.00 -10.28 -1.00
N PRO A 25 -13.19 -9.93 -1.53
CA PRO A 25 -13.47 -8.56 -1.91
C PRO A 25 -13.18 -7.66 -0.72
N GLN A 26 -12.14 -6.83 -0.82
CA GLN A 26 -11.82 -5.86 0.22
C GLN A 26 -12.96 -4.83 0.22
N VAL A 27 -13.82 -4.90 1.24
CA VAL A 27 -14.89 -3.93 1.44
C VAL A 27 -14.26 -2.61 1.90
N PRO A 28 -14.58 -1.46 1.28
CA PRO A 28 -14.06 -0.17 1.71
C PRO A 28 -14.48 0.16 3.15
N ASN A 29 -13.52 0.53 3.99
CA ASN A 29 -13.78 0.91 5.38
C ASN A 29 -14.56 2.24 5.45
N PRO A 30 -15.78 2.26 6.03
CA PRO A 30 -16.59 3.47 6.11
C PRO A 30 -15.97 4.58 6.98
N ALA A 31 -15.02 4.27 7.87
CA ALA A 31 -14.32 5.26 8.68
C ALA A 31 -13.50 6.26 7.84
N ILE A 32 -13.07 5.86 6.65
CA ILE A 32 -12.27 6.69 5.74
C ILE A 32 -13.06 7.91 5.25
N GLY A 33 -14.39 7.81 5.16
CA GLY A 33 -15.25 8.93 4.77
C GLY A 33 -15.08 10.15 5.68
N LYS A 34 -14.73 9.95 6.96
CA LYS A 34 -14.48 11.04 7.92
C LYS A 34 -13.13 11.72 7.74
N LEU A 35 -12.21 11.08 7.01
CA LEU A 35 -10.86 11.59 6.76
C LEU A 35 -10.76 12.32 5.41
N VAL A 36 -11.81 12.29 4.61
CA VAL A 36 -11.84 12.95 3.30
C VAL A 36 -11.64 14.46 3.46
N GLY A 37 -10.73 15.01 2.66
CA GLY A 37 -10.33 16.42 2.68
C GLY A 37 -9.28 16.78 3.72
N GLN A 38 -8.90 15.85 4.60
CA GLN A 38 -7.89 16.09 5.63
C GLN A 38 -6.48 15.87 5.09
N GLU A 39 -5.59 16.82 5.34
CA GLU A 39 -4.17 16.71 5.04
C GLU A 39 -3.39 16.18 6.24
N TYR A 40 -2.46 15.27 5.98
CA TYR A 40 -1.59 14.68 6.98
C TYR A 40 -0.13 14.89 6.61
N TYR A 41 0.72 15.16 7.59
CA TYR A 41 2.17 15.22 7.42
C TYR A 41 2.87 14.04 8.09
N LEU A 42 4.01 13.63 7.55
CA LEU A 42 4.84 12.58 8.14
C LEU A 42 5.57 13.12 9.38
N SER A 43 5.13 12.66 10.54
CA SER A 43 5.64 13.10 11.86
C SER A 43 6.79 12.22 12.37
N GLU A 44 6.77 10.92 12.06
CA GLU A 44 7.79 9.98 12.53
C GLU A 44 7.97 8.84 11.51
N VAL A 45 9.22 8.39 11.36
CA VAL A 45 9.57 7.16 10.66
C VAL A 45 10.39 6.28 11.58
N VAL A 46 10.00 5.02 11.74
CA VAL A 46 10.78 3.99 12.43
C VAL A 46 11.35 3.03 11.40
N TYR A 47 12.66 2.84 11.43
CA TYR A 47 13.42 1.98 10.52
C TYR A 47 13.59 0.55 11.08
N PRO A 48 13.90 -0.45 10.23
CA PRO A 48 14.36 -1.76 10.69
C PRO A 48 15.53 -1.61 11.66
N GLY A 49 15.43 -2.25 12.84
CA GLY A 49 16.40 -2.06 13.93
C GLY A 49 15.95 -1.10 15.03
N GLY A 50 14.83 -0.38 14.84
CA GLY A 50 14.16 0.40 15.88
C GLY A 50 14.58 1.87 15.97
N THR A 51 15.49 2.33 15.12
CA THR A 51 15.84 3.75 15.03
C THR A 51 14.66 4.56 14.52
N SER A 52 14.32 5.66 15.19
CA SER A 52 13.33 6.63 14.74
C SER A 52 13.96 7.89 14.16
N PHE A 53 13.22 8.57 13.29
CA PHE A 53 13.55 9.85 12.68
C PHE A 53 12.29 10.71 12.61
N GLU A 54 12.42 11.99 12.95
CA GLU A 54 11.34 12.99 12.87
C GLU A 54 11.59 13.92 11.67
N PRO A 55 10.81 13.79 10.58
CA PRO A 55 10.92 14.66 9.42
C PRO A 55 10.43 16.09 9.69
N LYS A 56 10.76 17.03 8.81
CA LYS A 56 10.08 18.33 8.83
C LYS A 56 8.64 18.16 8.31
N PRO A 57 7.66 18.91 8.84
CA PRO A 57 6.24 18.75 8.46
C PRO A 57 5.93 18.86 6.96
N ASN A 58 6.77 19.54 6.17
CA ASN A 58 6.57 19.68 4.72
C ASN A 58 7.32 18.66 3.87
N ASP A 59 8.07 17.74 4.49
CA ASP A 59 8.92 16.79 3.75
C ASP A 59 8.12 15.68 3.10
N PHE A 60 6.99 15.32 3.71
CA PHE A 60 6.00 14.41 3.15
C PHE A 60 4.62 14.77 3.68
N THR A 61 3.69 15.10 2.79
CA THR A 61 2.28 15.23 3.11
C THR A 61 1.40 14.41 2.17
N PHE A 62 0.22 14.02 2.63
CA PHE A 62 -0.83 13.51 1.74
C PHE A 62 -2.21 13.93 2.23
N THR A 63 -3.20 13.88 1.34
CA THR A 63 -4.60 14.13 1.65
C THR A 63 -5.45 13.04 1.04
N ILE A 64 -6.45 12.59 1.78
CA ILE A 64 -7.47 11.66 1.30
C ILE A 64 -8.51 12.48 0.53
N LYS A 65 -8.47 12.45 -0.80
CA LYS A 65 -9.36 13.25 -1.67
C LYS A 65 -10.78 12.71 -1.69
N SER A 66 -10.88 11.39 -1.66
CA SER A 66 -12.12 10.62 -1.61
C SER A 66 -11.81 9.28 -0.94
N PRO A 67 -12.81 8.45 -0.62
CA PRO A 67 -12.57 7.12 -0.06
C PRO A 67 -11.70 6.21 -0.95
N THR A 68 -11.56 6.55 -2.24
CA THR A 68 -10.85 5.75 -3.24
C THR A 68 -9.66 6.48 -3.86
N GLN A 69 -9.31 7.68 -3.41
CA GLN A 69 -8.24 8.47 -4.01
C GLN A 69 -7.50 9.29 -2.97
N MET A 70 -6.17 9.31 -3.08
CA MET A 70 -5.31 10.22 -2.33
C MET A 70 -4.34 10.96 -3.25
N PHE A 71 -3.93 12.14 -2.81
CA PHE A 71 -2.83 12.88 -3.40
C PHE A 71 -1.80 13.16 -2.32
N GLY A 72 -0.53 13.20 -2.70
CA GLY A 72 0.50 13.60 -1.77
C GLY A 72 1.71 14.17 -2.45
N ARG A 73 2.59 14.69 -1.61
CA ARG A 73 3.81 15.35 -2.00
C ARG A 73 4.90 14.90 -1.05
N THR A 74 6.03 14.58 -1.62
CA THR A 74 7.31 14.42 -0.91
C THR A 74 8.23 15.56 -1.33
N GLN A 75 9.40 15.66 -0.70
CA GLN A 75 10.46 16.53 -1.20
C GLN A 75 10.85 16.26 -2.67
N CYS A 76 10.63 15.02 -3.17
CA CYS A 76 11.14 14.58 -4.47
C CYS A 76 10.09 14.35 -5.54
N TYR A 77 8.81 14.28 -5.20
CA TYR A 77 7.75 14.07 -6.17
C TYR A 77 6.39 14.36 -5.58
N GLN A 78 5.46 14.72 -6.46
CA GLN A 78 4.03 14.67 -6.19
C GLN A 78 3.49 13.33 -6.69
N PHE A 79 2.44 12.82 -6.04
CA PHE A 79 1.77 11.61 -6.45
C PHE A 79 0.26 11.70 -6.33
N GLU A 80 -0.41 10.96 -7.18
CA GLU A 80 -1.85 10.66 -7.09
C GLU A 80 -2.00 9.14 -7.16
N ALA A 81 -2.73 8.56 -6.22
CA ALA A 81 -2.96 7.13 -6.14
C ALA A 81 -4.43 6.83 -5.90
N GLU A 82 -4.89 5.74 -6.50
CA GLU A 82 -6.14 5.10 -6.09
C GLU A 82 -5.87 4.31 -4.81
N THR A 83 -6.83 4.32 -3.90
CA THR A 83 -6.71 3.69 -2.58
C THR A 83 -7.85 2.71 -2.36
N LEU A 84 -7.53 1.56 -1.78
CA LEU A 84 -8.50 0.65 -1.21
C LEU A 84 -8.15 0.41 0.26
N TRP A 85 -8.99 0.93 1.14
CA TRP A 85 -8.83 0.81 2.59
C TRP A 85 -9.70 -0.35 3.09
N GLY A 86 -9.13 -1.55 3.16
CA GLY A 86 -9.83 -2.73 3.64
C GLY A 86 -10.17 -2.63 5.13
N GLU A 87 -11.31 -3.19 5.53
CA GLU A 87 -11.73 -3.28 6.94
C GLU A 87 -10.74 -4.06 7.83
N SER A 88 -9.91 -4.91 7.25
CA SER A 88 -8.83 -5.65 7.93
C SER A 88 -7.64 -4.79 8.37
N GLY A 89 -7.66 -3.48 8.09
CA GLY A 89 -6.51 -2.60 8.32
C GLY A 89 -5.45 -2.69 7.22
N THR A 90 -5.84 -3.06 6.00
CA THR A 90 -4.93 -3.10 4.83
C THR A 90 -5.24 -1.93 3.90
N LEU A 91 -4.21 -1.16 3.53
CA LEU A 91 -4.25 -0.12 2.53
C LEU A 91 -3.58 -0.64 1.26
N THR A 92 -4.34 -0.74 0.18
CA THR A 92 -3.82 -1.06 -1.15
C THR A 92 -3.77 0.20 -1.99
N LEU A 93 -2.66 0.42 -2.68
CA LEU A 93 -2.45 1.52 -3.62
C LEU A 93 -2.36 0.99 -5.05
N SER A 94 -3.12 1.60 -5.95
CA SER A 94 -3.05 1.32 -7.39
C SER A 94 -2.90 2.61 -8.19
N ASN A 95 -2.51 2.48 -9.46
CA ASN A 95 -2.39 3.59 -10.41
C ASN A 95 -1.59 4.79 -9.86
N ASN A 96 -0.52 4.51 -9.12
CA ASN A 96 0.32 5.51 -8.46
C ASN A 96 1.12 6.33 -9.49
N LYS A 97 0.56 7.46 -9.92
CA LYS A 97 1.17 8.38 -10.87
C LYS A 97 2.09 9.32 -10.10
N LYS A 98 3.40 9.23 -10.36
CA LYS A 98 4.42 10.09 -9.76
C LYS A 98 4.89 11.15 -10.76
N ARG A 99 4.99 12.39 -10.31
CA ARG A 99 5.62 13.49 -11.03
C ARG A 99 6.86 13.92 -10.26
N ALA A 100 8.03 13.60 -10.81
CA ALA A 100 9.31 13.89 -10.16
C ALA A 100 9.59 15.39 -10.05
N GLU A 101 10.15 15.78 -8.91
CA GLU A 101 10.63 17.12 -8.57
C GLU A 101 12.05 16.98 -7.96
N LYS A 102 13.09 17.32 -8.74
CA LYS A 102 14.43 17.76 -8.29
C LYS A 102 15.20 17.03 -7.15
N CYS A 103 14.87 15.82 -6.70
CA CYS A 103 15.78 15.03 -5.84
C CYS A 103 15.79 13.52 -6.08
N ASP A 104 16.89 12.89 -5.64
CA ASP A 104 17.24 11.51 -5.96
C ASP A 104 16.52 10.47 -5.08
N THR A 105 16.14 10.80 -3.84
CA THR A 105 15.52 9.82 -2.91
C THR A 105 14.61 10.49 -1.88
N ALA A 106 13.36 10.02 -1.78
CA ALA A 106 12.41 10.44 -0.75
C ALA A 106 12.66 9.70 0.58
N LEU A 107 12.28 10.32 1.71
CA LEU A 107 12.43 9.75 3.06
C LEU A 107 11.78 8.37 3.20
N ILE A 108 10.58 8.23 2.63
CA ILE A 108 9.87 6.96 2.48
C ILE A 108 9.25 6.91 1.08
N THR A 109 8.98 5.70 0.61
CA THR A 109 8.15 5.47 -0.57
C THR A 109 7.00 4.57 -0.15
N PHE A 110 5.77 4.96 -0.50
CA PHE A 110 4.60 4.10 -0.32
C PHE A 110 4.67 2.87 -1.21
N GLU A 111 4.25 1.75 -0.63
CA GLU A 111 4.18 0.45 -1.29
C GLU A 111 2.76 0.20 -1.81
N ASP A 112 2.61 -0.77 -2.70
CA ASP A 112 1.30 -1.14 -3.26
C ASP A 112 0.37 -1.73 -2.18
N GLU A 113 0.91 -2.27 -1.09
CA GLU A 113 0.13 -2.79 0.03
C GLU A 113 0.83 -2.47 1.35
N MET A 114 0.09 -1.91 2.30
CA MET A 114 0.55 -1.53 3.64
C MET A 114 -0.52 -1.89 4.68
N GLU A 115 -0.12 -2.08 5.93
CA GLU A 115 -1.08 -2.09 7.03
C GLU A 115 -1.32 -0.64 7.49
N TYR A 116 -2.54 -0.30 7.89
CA TYR A 116 -2.89 1.00 8.42
C TYR A 116 -3.63 0.89 9.75
N ILE A 117 -3.42 1.90 10.60
CA ILE A 117 -4.15 2.11 11.85
C ILE A 117 -4.58 3.57 11.89
N ILE A 118 -5.84 3.83 12.23
CA ILE A 118 -6.36 5.19 12.48
C ILE A 118 -6.50 5.34 13.99
N ALA A 119 -5.81 6.32 14.57
CA ALA A 119 -5.78 6.56 16.01
C ALA A 119 -5.94 8.07 16.29
N GLY A 120 -7.18 8.52 16.47
CA GLY A 120 -7.46 9.93 16.69
C GLY A 120 -7.01 10.79 15.51
N ARG A 121 -6.03 11.66 15.73
CA ARG A 121 -5.44 12.55 14.70
C ARG A 121 -4.32 11.90 13.88
N TYR A 122 -4.03 10.62 14.12
CA TYR A 122 -2.90 9.92 13.50
C TYR A 122 -3.36 8.82 12.54
N ILE A 123 -2.64 8.70 11.43
CA ILE A 123 -2.64 7.53 10.56
C ILE A 123 -1.27 6.89 10.66
N VAL A 124 -1.20 5.64 11.11
CA VAL A 124 0.04 4.87 11.18
C VAL A 124 0.05 3.87 10.05
N LEU A 125 1.05 3.95 9.18
CA LEU A 125 1.29 2.96 8.14
C LEU A 125 2.43 2.03 8.55
N ARG A 126 2.31 0.75 8.22
CA ARG A 126 3.37 -0.24 8.43
C ARG A 126 3.67 -0.98 7.15
N SER A 127 4.98 -1.12 6.89
CA SER A 127 5.48 -1.90 5.77
C SER A 127 6.09 -3.22 6.24
N LYS A 128 5.91 -4.26 5.42
CA LYS A 128 6.58 -5.56 5.56
C LYS A 128 7.83 -5.69 4.69
N LYS A 129 8.00 -4.84 3.67
CA LYS A 129 8.99 -5.01 2.59
C LYS A 129 9.96 -3.82 2.45
N SER A 130 9.70 -2.70 3.12
CA SER A 130 10.41 -1.46 2.86
C SER A 130 11.67 -1.27 3.72
N THR A 131 12.42 -0.24 3.36
CA THR A 131 13.51 0.31 4.17
C THR A 131 13.00 0.98 5.44
N TRP A 132 11.70 1.24 5.57
CA TRP A 132 11.02 1.73 6.78
C TRP A 132 10.05 0.67 7.32
N ARG A 133 9.82 0.66 8.64
CA ARG A 133 8.94 -0.29 9.33
C ARG A 133 7.60 0.34 9.71
N THR A 134 7.64 1.58 10.18
CA THR A 134 6.45 2.32 10.59
C THR A 134 6.60 3.78 10.16
N ALA A 135 5.54 4.36 9.63
CA ALA A 135 5.44 5.75 9.26
C ALA A 135 4.18 6.33 9.92
N THR A 136 4.36 7.31 10.80
CA THR A 136 3.27 7.96 11.54
C THR A 136 2.96 9.29 10.89
N PHE A 137 1.70 9.46 10.50
CA PHE A 137 1.18 10.65 9.87
C PHE A 137 0.22 11.37 10.80
N GLU A 138 0.40 12.67 10.97
CA GLU A 138 -0.41 13.50 11.85
C GLU A 138 -1.21 14.53 11.04
N LEU A 139 -2.44 14.78 11.47
CA LEU A 139 -3.35 15.76 10.86
C LEU A 139 -2.75 17.18 10.89
N VAL A 140 -2.73 17.84 9.74
CA VAL A 140 -2.31 19.25 9.56
C VAL A 140 -3.41 20.19 10.06
N GLY A 141 -3.11 20.95 11.12
CA GLY A 141 -4.00 21.98 11.66
C GLY A 141 -5.23 21.43 12.38
N GLU A 142 -5.74 22.21 13.34
CA GLU A 142 -7.10 22.09 13.90
C GLU A 142 -7.81 23.43 13.71
#